data_AF-A0A9D1DSG2-F1
#
_entry.id   AF-A0A9D1DSG2-F1
#
_cell.length_a   1.000
_cell.length_b   1.000
_cell.length_c   1.000
_cell.angle_alpha   90.00
_cell.angle_beta   90.00
_cell.angle_gamma   90.00
#
_symmetry.space_group_name_H-M   'P 1'
#
loop_
_entity.id
_entity.type
_entity.pdbx_description
1 polymer ?
#
loop_
_entity_poly.entity_id
_entity_poly.type
_entity_poly.pdbx_seq_one_letter_code
_entity_poly.pdbx_strand_id
1 'polypeptide(L)'
;MAIKIDIQKNDAFLYTPYNKDFISRIKETIGGTKWDLDRKAWRIPVESVPDARKIMRDIFGECDIPSDEAKVTVRLTFSEKVTEQCGPVRIFGKTISDARGRDSGAHPGEDVTIISGMVTSGGSRQNWESVVEADTVALLRNVSESMLTKELPEGVTFEIVQEDDNRDKLIAEKERLLARIAEIDKILAGENTAP
;
A
#
# COMPACT_ATOMS: atom_id res chain seq x y z
N MET A 1 -5.48 7.79 1.83
CA MET A 1 -6.62 8.37 1.07
C MET A 1 -7.18 7.30 0.15
N ALA A 2 -8.48 7.01 0.22
CA ALA A 2 -9.10 5.94 -0.58
C ALA A 2 -9.35 6.37 -2.03
N ILE A 3 -9.17 5.44 -2.97
CA ILE A 3 -9.50 5.62 -4.38
C ILE A 3 -11.03 5.61 -4.54
N LYS A 4 -11.57 6.57 -5.29
CA LYS A 4 -13.01 6.69 -5.54
C LYS A 4 -13.30 7.23 -6.93
N ILE A 5 -14.40 6.79 -7.54
CA ILE A 5 -14.98 7.40 -8.74
C ILE A 5 -16.38 7.92 -8.42
N ASP A 6 -16.66 9.17 -8.77
CA ASP A 6 -18.00 9.76 -8.73
C ASP A 6 -18.53 9.88 -10.16
N ILE A 7 -19.58 9.12 -10.50
CA ILE A 7 -20.17 9.07 -11.84
C ILE A 7 -21.36 10.01 -11.90
N GLN A 8 -21.35 10.93 -12.87
CA GLN A 8 -22.46 11.80 -13.22
C GLN A 8 -22.83 11.60 -14.68
N LYS A 9 -24.02 12.09 -15.06
CA LYS A 9 -24.68 11.80 -16.36
C LYS A 9 -23.73 11.61 -17.54
N ASN A 10 -22.79 12.54 -17.75
CA ASN A 10 -21.84 12.48 -18.88
C ASN A 10 -20.37 12.38 -18.45
N ASP A 11 -20.05 12.67 -17.20
CA ASP A 11 -18.68 12.81 -16.72
C ASP A 11 -18.47 11.95 -15.46
N ALA A 12 -17.29 11.38 -15.31
CA ALA A 12 -16.85 10.72 -14.10
C ALA A 12 -15.64 11.45 -13.50
N PHE A 13 -15.59 11.53 -12.17
CA PHE A 13 -14.54 12.22 -11.42
C PHE A 13 -13.73 11.22 -10.60
N LEU A 14 -12.42 11.17 -10.86
CA LEU A 14 -11.48 10.24 -10.27
C LEU A 14 -10.73 10.89 -9.10
N TYR A 15 -10.88 10.32 -7.91
CA TYR A 15 -10.17 10.70 -6.70
C TYR A 15 -9.11 9.66 -6.41
N THR A 16 -7.84 10.02 -6.59
CA THR A 16 -6.70 9.12 -6.41
C THR A 16 -5.58 9.85 -5.66
N PRO A 17 -4.71 9.13 -4.93
CA PRO A 17 -3.43 9.68 -4.50
C PRO A 17 -2.67 10.22 -5.72
N TYR A 18 -1.97 11.34 -5.56
CA TYR A 18 -1.14 11.88 -6.64
C TYR A 18 -0.12 10.83 -7.08
N ASN A 19 -0.11 10.50 -8.36
CA ASN A 19 0.87 9.62 -8.99
C ASN A 19 1.10 10.11 -10.42
N LYS A 20 2.36 10.43 -10.74
CA LYS A 20 2.74 11.03 -12.04
C LYS A 20 2.49 10.07 -13.20
N ASP A 21 2.75 8.79 -13.02
CA ASP A 21 2.54 7.75 -14.06
C ASP A 21 1.05 7.58 -14.33
N PHE A 22 0.23 7.57 -13.27
CA PHE A 22 -1.22 7.52 -13.40
C PHE A 22 -1.75 8.71 -14.21
N ILE A 23 -1.33 9.92 -13.83
CA ILE A 23 -1.76 11.15 -14.50
C ILE A 23 -1.34 11.15 -15.98
N SER A 24 -0.12 10.71 -16.28
CA SER A 24 0.38 10.65 -17.65
C SER A 24 -0.42 9.63 -18.46
N ARG A 25 -0.61 8.42 -17.91
CA ARG A 25 -1.33 7.32 -18.56
C ARG A 25 -2.79 7.67 -18.86
N ILE A 26 -3.52 8.28 -17.92
CA ILE A 26 -4.92 8.66 -18.18
C ILE A 26 -5.03 9.76 -19.25
N LYS A 27 -4.09 10.71 -19.28
CA LYS A 27 -4.09 11.79 -20.28
C LYS A 27 -3.77 11.28 -21.68
N GLU A 28 -2.90 10.29 -21.79
CA GLU A 28 -2.52 9.67 -23.06
C GLU A 28 -3.59 8.71 -23.58
N THR A 29 -4.27 7.99 -22.67
CA THR A 29 -5.22 6.93 -23.04
C THR A 29 -6.65 7.44 -23.22
N ILE A 30 -7.10 8.39 -22.39
CA ILE A 30 -8.50 8.82 -22.33
C ILE A 30 -8.64 10.25 -22.85
N GLY A 31 -9.29 10.39 -24.01
CA GLY A 31 -9.64 11.69 -24.58
C GLY A 31 -10.59 12.48 -23.67
N GLY A 32 -10.40 13.81 -23.61
CA GLY A 32 -11.26 14.70 -22.82
C GLY A 32 -10.92 14.77 -21.32
N THR A 33 -9.87 14.07 -20.88
CA THR A 33 -9.36 14.11 -19.50
C THR A 33 -8.94 15.53 -19.11
N LYS A 34 -9.51 16.04 -18.01
CA LYS A 34 -9.19 17.37 -17.48
C LYS A 34 -9.12 17.36 -15.95
N TRP A 35 -8.28 18.21 -15.39
CA TRP A 35 -8.29 18.44 -13.94
C TRP A 35 -9.46 19.36 -13.59
N ASP A 36 -10.29 18.93 -12.64
CA ASP A 36 -11.35 19.73 -12.03
C ASP A 36 -10.83 20.34 -10.72
N LEU A 37 -10.65 21.66 -10.70
CA LEU A 37 -10.08 22.38 -9.57
C LEU A 37 -11.00 22.39 -8.35
N ASP A 38 -12.30 22.52 -8.56
CA ASP A 38 -13.29 22.63 -7.48
C ASP A 38 -13.42 21.30 -6.73
N ARG A 39 -13.46 20.21 -7.47
CA ARG A 39 -13.54 18.84 -6.92
C ARG A 39 -12.18 18.28 -6.53
N LYS A 40 -11.09 18.88 -6.99
CA LYS A 40 -9.72 18.33 -6.86
C LYS A 40 -9.65 16.89 -7.37
N ALA A 41 -10.18 16.66 -8.57
CA ALA A 41 -10.30 15.34 -9.18
C ALA A 41 -10.04 15.39 -10.69
N TRP A 42 -9.66 14.25 -11.27
CA TRP A 42 -9.58 14.13 -12.73
C TRP A 42 -10.96 13.83 -13.29
N ARG A 43 -11.46 14.68 -14.19
CA ARG A 43 -12.70 14.49 -14.93
C ARG A 43 -12.41 13.75 -16.23
N ILE A 44 -13.17 12.69 -16.48
CA ILE A 44 -13.14 11.90 -17.71
C ILE A 44 -14.56 11.68 -18.24
N PRO A 45 -14.75 11.34 -19.53
CA PRO A 45 -16.03 10.87 -20.03
C PRO A 45 -16.49 9.60 -19.29
N VAL A 46 -17.79 9.50 -18.99
CA VAL A 46 -18.35 8.34 -18.27
C VAL A 46 -18.08 6.99 -18.97
N GLU A 47 -18.08 6.98 -20.30
CA GLU A 47 -17.80 5.79 -21.11
C GLU A 47 -16.38 5.24 -20.92
N SER A 48 -15.44 6.08 -20.45
CA SER A 48 -14.03 5.72 -20.24
C SER A 48 -13.74 5.22 -18.82
N VAL A 49 -14.75 5.13 -17.95
CA VAL A 49 -14.60 4.59 -16.58
C VAL A 49 -13.99 3.18 -16.56
N PRO A 50 -14.37 2.23 -17.44
CA PRO A 50 -13.75 0.91 -17.45
C PRO A 50 -12.24 0.95 -17.70
N ASP A 51 -11.78 1.81 -18.60
CA ASP A 51 -10.35 1.95 -18.90
C ASP A 51 -9.59 2.68 -17.78
N ALA A 52 -10.22 3.68 -17.17
CA ALA A 52 -9.66 4.33 -15.98
C ALA A 52 -9.43 3.32 -14.83
N ARG A 53 -10.39 2.41 -14.62
CA ARG A 53 -10.27 1.34 -13.61
C ARG A 53 -9.15 0.37 -13.92
N LYS A 54 -8.93 0.01 -15.18
CA LYS A 54 -7.77 -0.82 -15.59
C LYS A 54 -6.47 -0.11 -15.23
N ILE A 55 -6.32 1.15 -15.62
CA ILE A 55 -5.14 1.96 -15.30
C ILE A 55 -4.93 2.08 -13.78
N MET A 56 -6.01 2.26 -13.01
CA MET A 56 -5.92 2.29 -11.54
C MET A 56 -5.41 0.97 -10.97
N ARG A 57 -5.94 -0.17 -11.40
CA ARG A 57 -5.45 -1.49 -10.96
C ARG A 57 -4.00 -1.69 -11.35
N ASP A 58 -3.64 -1.34 -12.59
CA ASP A 58 -2.28 -1.48 -13.06
C ASP A 58 -1.31 -0.65 -12.20
N ILE A 59 -1.66 0.56 -11.77
CA ILE A 59 -0.71 1.45 -11.09
C ILE A 59 -0.77 1.32 -9.58
N PHE A 60 -1.97 1.24 -9.00
CA PHE A 60 -2.20 1.23 -7.56
C PHE A 60 -2.47 -0.19 -7.01
N GLY A 61 -2.73 -1.17 -7.86
CA GLY A 61 -3.18 -2.51 -7.45
C GLY A 61 -4.68 -2.58 -7.10
N GLU A 62 -5.39 -1.46 -7.10
CA GLU A 62 -6.81 -1.39 -6.74
C GLU A 62 -7.53 -0.23 -7.46
N CYS A 63 -8.87 -0.24 -7.43
CA CYS A 63 -9.71 0.83 -7.97
C CYS A 63 -10.82 1.21 -6.98
N ASP A 64 -11.87 1.91 -7.45
CA ASP A 64 -13.02 2.31 -6.64
C ASP A 64 -13.94 1.15 -6.22
N ILE A 65 -13.76 -0.03 -6.82
CA ILE A 65 -14.52 -1.23 -6.51
C ILE A 65 -13.64 -2.14 -5.65
N PRO A 66 -14.16 -2.66 -4.51
CA PRO A 66 -13.49 -3.71 -3.76
C PRO A 66 -13.13 -4.88 -4.68
N SER A 67 -11.89 -5.33 -4.59
CA SER A 67 -11.43 -6.52 -5.30
C SER A 67 -11.51 -7.72 -4.36
N ASP A 68 -11.92 -8.87 -4.89
CA ASP A 68 -11.78 -10.17 -4.22
C ASP A 68 -10.36 -10.73 -4.34
N GLU A 69 -9.45 -10.02 -5.03
CA GLU A 69 -8.04 -10.39 -5.10
C GLU A 69 -7.41 -10.43 -3.71
N ALA A 70 -6.68 -11.52 -3.45
CA ALA A 70 -5.93 -11.66 -2.22
C ALA A 70 -4.91 -10.52 -2.09
N LYS A 71 -4.87 -9.95 -0.88
CA LYS A 71 -3.86 -8.97 -0.48
C LYS A 71 -2.86 -9.69 0.41
N VAL A 72 -1.58 -9.50 0.13
CA VAL A 72 -0.48 -10.13 0.86
C VAL A 72 0.43 -9.08 1.48
N THR A 73 1.20 -9.53 2.47
CA THR A 73 2.30 -8.76 3.04
C THR A 73 3.60 -9.18 2.36
N VAL A 74 4.39 -8.21 1.91
CA VAL A 74 5.62 -8.44 1.15
C VAL A 74 6.79 -7.81 1.87
N ARG A 75 7.89 -8.55 2.02
CA ARG A 75 9.16 -8.04 2.48
C ARG A 75 10.02 -7.71 1.27
N LEU A 76 10.42 -6.45 1.14
CA LEU A 76 11.41 -5.98 0.17
C LEU A 76 12.78 -5.90 0.81
N THR A 77 13.80 -6.32 0.06
CA THR A 77 15.21 -6.14 0.41
C THR A 77 15.90 -5.37 -0.71
N PHE A 78 16.58 -4.30 -0.33
CA PHE A 78 17.32 -3.42 -1.24
C PHE A 78 18.81 -3.69 -1.09
N SER A 79 19.43 -4.38 -2.05
CA SER A 79 20.89 -4.57 -2.08
C SER A 79 21.62 -3.36 -2.65
N GLU A 80 20.92 -2.53 -3.41
CA GLU A 80 21.44 -1.30 -3.99
C GLU A 80 20.56 -0.11 -3.62
N LYS A 81 21.17 1.08 -3.69
CA LYS A 81 20.47 2.34 -3.49
C LYS A 81 19.47 2.56 -4.63
N VAL A 82 18.21 2.83 -4.28
CA VAL A 82 17.15 3.17 -5.24
C VAL A 82 16.72 4.62 -5.04
N THR A 83 16.59 5.35 -6.13
CA THR A 83 16.23 6.78 -6.11
C THR A 83 15.16 7.12 -7.12
N GLU A 84 14.31 8.08 -6.76
CA GLU A 84 13.39 8.73 -7.69
C GLU A 84 13.61 10.24 -7.67
N GLN A 85 13.78 10.83 -8.86
CA GLN A 85 14.02 12.27 -8.99
C GLN A 85 12.71 13.06 -8.92
N CYS A 86 12.65 14.05 -8.03
CA CYS A 86 11.50 14.94 -7.84
C CYS A 86 10.17 14.18 -7.64
N GLY A 87 10.23 13.02 -6.99
CA GLY A 87 9.09 12.15 -6.77
C GLY A 87 9.38 11.08 -5.72
N PRO A 88 8.33 10.34 -5.31
CA PRO A 88 8.47 9.24 -4.37
C PRO A 88 8.94 7.95 -5.04
N VAL A 89 9.78 7.18 -4.36
CA VAL A 89 10.09 5.79 -4.76
C VAL A 89 8.86 4.92 -4.49
N ARG A 90 8.34 4.28 -5.53
CA ARG A 90 7.15 3.42 -5.44
C ARG A 90 7.42 2.01 -5.94
N ILE A 91 6.97 1.03 -5.17
CA ILE A 91 7.05 -0.39 -5.53
C ILE A 91 5.70 -1.03 -5.20
N PHE A 92 5.19 -1.85 -6.12
CA PHE A 92 3.87 -2.50 -6.01
C PHE A 92 2.71 -1.54 -5.66
N GLY A 93 2.76 -0.31 -6.18
CA GLY A 93 1.75 0.72 -5.92
C GLY A 93 1.86 1.39 -4.54
N LYS A 94 2.79 0.95 -3.68
CA LYS A 94 3.05 1.52 -2.36
C LYS A 94 4.23 2.48 -2.40
N THR A 95 4.18 3.52 -1.56
CA THR A 95 5.24 4.54 -1.46
C THR A 95 6.26 4.12 -0.42
N ILE A 96 7.50 3.85 -0.84
CA ILE A 96 8.60 3.42 0.04
C ILE A 96 9.31 4.61 0.67
N SER A 97 9.57 5.64 -0.13
CA SER A 97 10.30 6.84 0.28
C SER A 97 9.69 8.05 -0.41
N ASP A 98 9.23 9.03 0.37
CA ASP A 98 8.66 10.28 -0.12
C ASP A 98 9.36 11.49 0.53
N ALA A 99 10.17 12.19 -0.27
CA ALA A 99 10.78 13.46 0.07
C ALA A 99 10.00 14.63 -0.56
N ARG A 100 10.15 15.83 0.01
CA ARG A 100 9.57 17.08 -0.55
C ARG A 100 10.64 18.07 -1.03
N GLY A 101 11.91 17.74 -0.82
CA GLY A 101 13.06 18.55 -1.13
C GLY A 101 14.35 17.88 -0.68
N ARG A 102 15.50 18.42 -1.10
CA ARG A 102 16.81 17.84 -0.78
C ARG A 102 17.06 17.60 0.70
N ASP A 103 16.62 18.54 1.54
CA ASP A 103 16.90 18.57 2.98
C ASP A 103 15.65 18.26 3.82
N SER A 104 14.58 17.70 3.22
CA SER A 104 13.34 17.41 3.95
C SER A 104 13.39 16.11 4.74
N GLY A 105 14.40 15.27 4.49
CA GLY A 105 14.32 13.84 4.77
C GLY A 105 13.28 13.17 3.87
N ALA A 106 13.08 11.88 4.07
CA ALA A 106 12.03 11.11 3.43
C ALA A 106 11.26 10.26 4.45
N HIS A 107 10.02 9.92 4.11
CA HIS A 107 9.15 9.13 4.97
C HIS A 107 8.49 8.01 4.16
N PRO A 108 8.28 6.83 4.75
CA PRO A 108 7.49 5.78 4.12
C PRO A 108 6.00 6.14 4.08
N GLY A 109 5.28 5.55 3.13
CA GLY A 109 3.82 5.65 3.06
C GLY A 109 3.12 4.82 4.14
N GLU A 110 1.79 4.98 4.21
CA GLU A 110 0.93 4.39 5.26
C GLU A 110 1.03 2.86 5.37
N ASP A 111 1.12 2.15 4.25
CA ASP A 111 1.21 0.68 4.19
C ASP A 111 2.66 0.16 4.24
N VAL A 112 3.65 1.01 4.53
CA VAL A 112 5.08 0.65 4.47
C VAL A 112 5.74 0.84 5.82
N THR A 113 6.44 -0.19 6.29
CA THR A 113 7.26 -0.13 7.49
C THR A 113 8.71 -0.43 7.14
N ILE A 114 9.63 0.47 7.50
CA ILE A 114 11.07 0.21 7.38
C ILE A 114 11.52 -0.57 8.61
N ILE A 115 12.00 -1.80 8.41
CA ILE A 115 12.44 -2.70 9.48
C ILE A 115 13.92 -2.48 9.81
N SER A 116 14.74 -2.28 8.78
CA SER A 116 16.17 -1.97 8.90
C SER A 116 16.62 -1.09 7.74
N GLY A 117 17.72 -0.37 7.94
CA GLY A 117 18.21 0.62 6.98
C GLY A 117 17.52 1.97 7.14
N MET A 118 17.48 2.76 6.06
CA MET A 118 16.91 4.09 6.11
C MET A 118 16.41 4.59 4.76
N VAL A 119 15.44 5.50 4.83
CA VAL A 119 15.00 6.33 3.72
C VAL A 119 15.42 7.76 3.98
N THR A 120 15.87 8.45 2.95
CA THR A 120 16.36 9.83 3.07
C THR A 120 16.07 10.64 1.81
N SER A 121 16.42 11.91 1.84
CA SER A 121 16.38 12.80 0.69
C SER A 121 17.80 13.15 0.22
N GLY A 122 17.96 13.40 -1.08
CA GLY A 122 19.25 13.72 -1.67
C GLY A 122 19.16 14.73 -2.82
N GLY A 123 20.21 14.76 -3.63
CA GLY A 123 20.27 15.57 -4.84
C GLY A 123 20.52 17.06 -4.58
N SER A 124 19.87 17.92 -5.36
CA SER A 124 20.00 19.38 -5.29
C SER A 124 18.66 20.05 -4.96
N ARG A 125 18.66 21.36 -4.68
CA ARG A 125 17.39 22.09 -4.43
C ARG A 125 16.37 21.96 -5.57
N GLN A 126 16.84 21.94 -6.83
CA GLN A 126 15.97 21.88 -8.01
C GLN A 126 15.73 20.44 -8.51
N ASN A 127 16.70 19.56 -8.30
CA ASN A 127 16.65 18.14 -8.65
C ASN A 127 16.88 17.33 -7.38
N TRP A 128 15.92 17.40 -6.46
CA TRP A 128 15.98 16.61 -5.24
C TRP A 128 15.52 15.19 -5.54
N GLU A 129 15.92 14.23 -4.72
CA GLU A 129 15.56 12.82 -4.87
C GLU A 129 15.01 12.26 -3.57
N SER A 130 14.03 11.35 -3.70
CA SER A 130 13.68 10.42 -2.62
C SER A 130 14.60 9.22 -2.73
N VAL A 131 15.20 8.81 -1.62
CA VAL A 131 16.24 7.78 -1.58
C VAL A 131 15.82 6.66 -0.65
N VAL A 132 16.03 5.43 -1.10
CA VAL A 132 16.08 4.22 -0.28
C VAL A 132 17.52 3.75 -0.30
N GLU A 133 18.19 3.74 0.84
CA GLU A 133 19.60 3.33 0.91
C GLU A 133 19.75 1.82 0.70
N ALA A 134 20.94 1.39 0.28
CA ALA A 134 21.28 -0.02 0.26
C ALA A 134 21.18 -0.64 1.67
N ASP A 135 20.99 -1.95 1.73
CA ASP A 135 20.72 -2.73 2.95
C ASP A 135 19.44 -2.33 3.70
N THR A 136 18.53 -1.62 3.02
CA THR A 136 17.19 -1.33 3.55
C THR A 136 16.29 -2.54 3.40
N VAL A 137 15.49 -2.80 4.44
CA VAL A 137 14.43 -3.81 4.43
C VAL A 137 13.11 -3.14 4.75
N ALA A 138 12.14 -3.26 3.84
CA ALA A 138 10.81 -2.68 3.98
C ALA A 138 9.74 -3.77 3.97
N LEU A 139 8.75 -3.63 4.85
CA LEU A 139 7.56 -4.47 4.88
C LEU A 139 6.39 -3.68 4.27
N LEU A 140 5.80 -4.19 3.20
CA LEU A 140 4.66 -3.62 2.51
C LEU A 140 3.42 -4.45 2.85
N ARG A 141 2.40 -3.81 3.40
CA ARG A 141 1.11 -4.44 3.69
C ARG A 141 0.12 -4.17 2.57
N ASN A 142 -0.95 -4.95 2.52
CA ASN A 142 -2.08 -4.73 1.62
C ASN A 142 -1.67 -4.63 0.14
N VAL A 143 -0.72 -5.46 -0.30
CA VAL A 143 -0.26 -5.51 -1.70
C VAL A 143 -1.13 -6.52 -2.45
N SER A 144 -1.77 -6.09 -3.54
CA SER A 144 -2.54 -6.99 -4.40
C SER A 144 -1.60 -7.98 -5.10
N GLU A 145 -1.94 -9.27 -5.10
CA GLU A 145 -1.11 -10.32 -5.73
C GLU A 145 -0.81 -10.04 -7.22
N SER A 146 -1.74 -9.41 -7.94
CA SER A 146 -1.56 -8.99 -9.32
C SER A 146 -0.33 -8.09 -9.52
N MET A 147 0.05 -7.30 -8.52
CA MET A 147 1.20 -6.40 -8.58
C MET A 147 2.54 -7.12 -8.49
N LEU A 148 2.59 -8.36 -7.97
CA LEU A 148 3.82 -9.13 -7.77
C LEU A 148 4.45 -9.61 -9.09
N THR A 149 3.69 -9.55 -10.18
CA THR A 149 4.18 -9.87 -11.53
C THR A 149 5.00 -8.75 -12.16
N LYS A 150 5.02 -7.56 -11.54
CA LYS A 150 5.74 -6.40 -12.06
C LYS A 150 7.24 -6.54 -11.85
N GLU A 151 7.98 -6.04 -12.83
CA GLU A 151 9.43 -5.91 -12.73
C GLU A 151 9.82 -4.99 -11.57
N LEU A 152 10.84 -5.41 -10.83
CA LEU A 152 11.43 -4.65 -9.75
C LEU A 152 12.63 -3.87 -10.25
N PRO A 153 12.97 -2.74 -9.61
CA PRO A 153 14.23 -2.05 -9.84
C PRO A 153 15.42 -2.98 -9.61
N GLU A 154 16.53 -2.69 -10.28
CA GLU A 154 17.80 -3.40 -10.08
C GLU A 154 18.21 -3.35 -8.60
N GLY A 155 18.71 -4.47 -8.08
CA GLY A 155 19.08 -4.60 -6.67
C GLY A 155 17.91 -4.66 -5.69
N VAL A 156 16.66 -4.87 -6.14
CA VAL A 156 15.50 -5.09 -5.26
C VAL A 156 14.96 -6.50 -5.42
N THR A 157 14.84 -7.21 -4.30
CA THR A 157 14.19 -8.52 -4.23
C THR A 157 13.01 -8.47 -3.27
N PHE A 158 12.09 -9.41 -3.44
CA PHE A 158 10.93 -9.52 -2.57
C PHE A 158 10.67 -10.96 -2.14
N GLU A 159 10.11 -11.09 -0.94
CA GLU A 159 9.60 -12.34 -0.39
C GLU A 159 8.20 -12.08 0.13
N ILE A 160 7.26 -12.97 -0.19
CA ILE A 160 5.92 -12.92 0.40
C ILE A 160 6.08 -13.38 1.85
N VAL A 161 5.78 -12.47 2.77
CA VAL A 161 5.69 -12.82 4.19
C VAL A 161 4.36 -13.54 4.32
N GLN A 162 4.43 -14.86 4.44
CA GLN A 162 3.32 -15.57 5.05
C GLN A 162 3.20 -14.96 6.45
N GLU A 163 2.07 -14.33 6.73
CA GLU A 163 1.68 -14.11 8.11
C GLU A 163 1.50 -15.51 8.72
N ASP A 164 2.62 -16.11 9.11
CA ASP A 164 2.71 -16.93 10.30
C ASP A 164 2.41 -15.99 11.48
N ASP A 165 1.19 -15.45 11.50
CA ASP A 165 0.46 -15.16 12.72
C ASP A 165 0.13 -16.50 13.34
N ASN A 166 1.18 -17.26 13.65
CA ASN A 166 1.29 -18.07 14.82
C ASN A 166 0.08 -18.98 14.99
N ARG A 167 -0.53 -19.48 13.92
CA ARG A 167 -1.82 -20.17 13.99
C ARG A 167 -1.73 -21.30 15.00
N ASP A 168 -0.59 -21.98 15.00
CA ASP A 168 -0.25 -23.02 15.95
C ASP A 168 -0.01 -22.51 17.37
N LYS A 169 0.65 -21.35 17.58
CA LYS A 169 0.77 -20.76 18.93
C LYS A 169 -0.53 -20.12 19.43
N LEU A 170 -1.39 -19.61 18.55
CA LEU A 170 -2.73 -19.09 18.86
C LEU A 170 -3.68 -20.25 19.20
N ILE A 171 -3.56 -21.39 18.51
CA ILE A 171 -4.25 -22.63 18.87
C ILE A 171 -3.76 -23.13 20.23
N ALA A 172 -2.44 -23.18 20.44
CA ALA A 172 -1.87 -23.61 21.73
C ALA A 172 -2.30 -22.70 22.89
N GLU A 173 -2.31 -21.37 22.69
CA GLU A 173 -2.76 -20.43 23.71
C GLU A 173 -4.27 -20.52 23.94
N LYS A 174 -5.08 -20.72 22.89
CA LYS A 174 -6.52 -20.99 23.02
C LYS A 174 -6.79 -22.23 23.86
N GLU A 175 -6.07 -23.33 23.62
CA GLU A 175 -6.22 -24.57 24.38
C GLU A 175 -5.85 -24.38 25.86
N ARG A 176 -4.74 -23.68 26.13
CA ARG A 176 -4.34 -23.32 27.50
C ARG A 176 -5.39 -22.48 28.21
N LEU A 177 -5.95 -21.47 27.53
CA LEU A 177 -6.98 -20.60 28.10
C LEU A 177 -8.29 -21.33 28.38
N LEU A 178 -8.71 -22.24 27.48
CA LEU A 178 -9.89 -23.08 27.69
C LEU A 178 -9.73 -24.00 28.91
N ALA A 179 -8.53 -24.59 29.10
CA ALA A 179 -8.26 -25.41 30.28
C ALA A 179 -8.36 -24.58 31.58
N ARG A 180 -7.86 -23.34 31.58
CA ARG A 180 -7.96 -22.44 32.73
C ARG A 180 -9.40 -22.00 33.01
N ILE A 181 -10.19 -21.73 31.98
CA ILE A 181 -11.62 -21.41 32.14
C ILE A 181 -12.37 -22.59 32.76
N ALA A 182 -12.13 -23.82 32.28
CA ALA A 182 -12.78 -25.01 32.85
C ALA A 182 -12.42 -25.25 34.33
N GLU A 183 -11.21 -24.87 34.75
CA GLU A 183 -10.81 -24.88 36.16
C GLU A 183 -11.56 -23.81 36.97
N ILE A 184 -11.64 -22.58 36.43
CA ILE A 184 -12.37 -21.47 37.05
C ILE A 184 -13.86 -21.82 37.19
N ASP A 185 -14.47 -22.39 36.16
CA ASP A 185 -15.88 -22.79 36.18
C ASP A 185 -16.16 -23.85 37.24
N LYS A 186 -15.23 -24.78 37.50
CA LYS A 186 -15.36 -25.76 38.60
C LYS A 186 -15.30 -25.09 39.97
N ILE A 187 -14.44 -24.09 40.14
CA ILE A 187 -14.32 -23.32 41.39
C ILE A 187 -15.61 -22.54 41.63
N LEU A 188 -16.09 -21.81 40.62
CA LEU A 188 -17.32 -21.01 40.71
C LEU A 188 -18.58 -21.86 40.91
N ALA A 189 -18.66 -23.02 40.26
CA ALA A 189 -19.75 -23.98 40.48
C ALA A 189 -19.73 -24.57 41.90
N GLY A 190 -18.55 -24.73 42.49
CA GLY A 190 -18.37 -25.15 43.88
C GLY A 190 -18.76 -24.07 44.88
N GLU A 191 -18.41 -22.81 44.63
CA GLU A 191 -18.77 -21.67 45.49
C GLU A 191 -20.28 -21.41 45.53
N ASN A 192 -21.02 -21.72 44.46
CA ASN A 192 -22.48 -21.56 44.40
C ASN A 192 -23.28 -22.65 45.14
N THR A 193 -22.60 -23.55 45.88
CA THR A 193 -23.22 -24.62 46.69
C THR A 193 -22.98 -24.49 48.20
N ALA A 194 -22.48 -23.34 48.66
CA ALA A 194 -22.48 -22.99 50.09
C ALA A 194 -23.71 -22.09 50.39
N PRO A 195 -24.59 -22.46 51.33
CA PRO A 195 -25.80 -21.71 51.70
C PRO A 195 -25.52 -20.37 52.39
#